data_AF-A0A1Y4GZE7-F1
#
_entry.id   AF-A0A1Y4GZE7-F1
#
_cell.length_a   1.000
_cell.length_b   1.000
_cell.length_c   1.000
_cell.angle_alpha   90.00
_cell.angle_beta   90.00
_cell.angle_gamma   90.00
#
_symmetry.space_group_name_H-M   'P 1'
#
loop_
_entity.id
_entity.type
_entity.pdbx_description
1 polymer ?
#
loop_
_entity_poly.entity_id
_entity_poly.type
_entity_poly.pdbx_seq_one_letter_code
_entity_poly.pdbx_strand_id
1 'polypeptide(L)'
;MGLFDIFKKDRGYDIHSLEFCEVGKDGKRETLPSLKHYTDSRYIMPVVKMTSRIDRTVKMKVRITEPGGKVHMYDFDAPLKPGENMSAQFPWWGSENRDYFTTVGTWQFDVLDEDDRVVIGAPLEIASLDDIWEDTGWIYVTSHLEFRNIDYSGNAIDDWGTRSFVEPQYIQMRCGYTCYSKVERKVSYHVEIVHEQTGRTKSFDYTATLDPRDGTHWLQMCGWGSQSGTSYSPGSYIYTLSYKGKRLASGRFEVAKSPRQRGWIEPEALVLYFYNTDDELRKWQLQSASTIVVGKPVEQQSFKGDSYTSLIAGFQWKSLEGNHPLKLTFKFYYNGNLLYTWVSNGETIGRSLQKIMYSGVIYRTSSSTFPAGRYQVKVYLETQELAEHFVMERTIDVY
;
A
#
# COMPACT_ATOMS: atom_id res chain seq x y z
N MET A 1 -51.33 43.78 -35.21
CA MET A 1 -50.10 43.08 -34.77
C MET A 1 -49.52 42.36 -35.98
N GLY A 2 -48.21 42.51 -36.19
CA GLY A 2 -47.55 42.50 -37.49
C GLY A 2 -47.59 41.19 -38.28
N LEU A 3 -47.85 41.37 -39.59
CA LEU A 3 -47.95 40.39 -40.66
C LEU A 3 -46.59 40.25 -41.37
N PHE A 4 -45.49 39.97 -40.64
CA PHE A 4 -44.16 39.79 -41.26
C PHE A 4 -43.27 38.90 -40.37
N ASP A 5 -43.39 37.58 -40.52
CA ASP A 5 -42.33 36.63 -40.11
C ASP A 5 -42.34 35.33 -40.95
N ILE A 6 -42.85 35.40 -42.19
CA ILE A 6 -43.17 34.24 -43.06
C ILE A 6 -41.98 33.80 -43.95
N PHE A 7 -40.76 34.28 -43.71
CA PHE A 7 -39.59 33.82 -44.47
C PHE A 7 -38.38 33.49 -43.60
N LYS A 8 -38.55 32.68 -42.55
CA LYS A 8 -37.46 31.75 -42.20
C LYS A 8 -37.47 30.66 -43.26
N LYS A 9 -36.58 30.80 -44.24
CA LYS A 9 -36.23 29.78 -45.25
C LYS A 9 -36.11 28.44 -44.51
N ASP A 10 -37.08 27.55 -44.69
CA ASP A 10 -37.02 26.21 -44.10
C ASP A 10 -35.79 25.51 -44.70
N ARG A 11 -34.79 25.26 -43.86
CA ARG A 11 -33.52 24.64 -44.27
C ARG A 11 -33.73 23.17 -44.64
N GLY A 12 -34.86 22.60 -44.23
CA GLY A 12 -35.16 21.19 -44.35
C GLY A 12 -34.44 20.33 -43.32
N TYR A 13 -33.77 20.94 -42.33
CA TYR A 13 -33.16 20.25 -41.18
C TYR A 13 -33.08 21.20 -39.96
N ASP A 14 -33.09 20.61 -38.77
CA ASP A 14 -32.95 21.30 -37.48
C ASP A 14 -31.98 20.53 -36.58
N ILE A 15 -31.09 21.26 -35.90
CA ILE A 15 -30.18 20.70 -34.89
C ILE A 15 -30.72 21.08 -33.50
N HIS A 16 -30.99 20.07 -32.68
CA HIS A 16 -31.65 20.21 -31.38
C HIS A 16 -30.67 20.34 -30.22
N SER A 17 -29.51 19.69 -30.33
CA SER A 17 -28.46 19.74 -29.31
C SER A 17 -27.08 19.63 -29.92
N LEU A 18 -26.10 20.19 -29.21
CA LEU A 18 -24.69 20.16 -29.54
C LEU A 18 -23.90 19.90 -28.26
N GLU A 19 -23.18 18.78 -28.22
CA GLU A 19 -22.32 18.32 -27.12
C GLU A 19 -20.95 17.92 -27.71
N PHE A 20 -19.97 17.59 -26.87
CA PHE A 20 -18.60 17.38 -27.30
C PHE A 20 -17.97 16.12 -26.72
N CYS A 21 -17.23 15.38 -27.54
CA CYS A 21 -16.40 14.25 -27.09
C CYS A 21 -14.93 14.52 -27.37
N GLU A 22 -14.03 14.03 -26.52
CA GLU A 22 -12.64 13.83 -26.92
C GLU A 22 -12.53 12.59 -27.80
N VAL A 23 -11.73 12.69 -28.86
CA VAL A 23 -11.42 11.60 -29.79
C VAL A 23 -9.93 11.48 -30.05
N GLY A 24 -9.47 10.29 -30.39
CA GLY A 24 -8.13 10.07 -30.95
C GLY A 24 -8.06 10.48 -32.44
N LYS A 25 -6.86 10.46 -33.03
CA LYS A 25 -6.67 10.73 -34.48
C LYS A 25 -7.52 9.84 -35.41
N ASP A 26 -7.93 8.65 -34.97
CA ASP A 26 -8.79 7.75 -35.73
C ASP A 26 -10.29 8.08 -35.61
N GLY A 27 -10.66 9.14 -34.88
CA GLY A 27 -12.03 9.59 -34.69
C GLY A 27 -12.83 8.77 -33.68
N LYS A 28 -12.20 7.79 -33.00
CA LYS A 28 -12.89 7.02 -31.97
C LYS A 28 -13.06 7.85 -30.70
N ARG A 29 -14.24 7.76 -30.11
CA ARG A 29 -14.59 8.41 -28.84
C ARG A 29 -13.75 7.86 -27.69
N GLU A 30 -13.06 8.75 -27.00
CA GLU A 30 -12.38 8.47 -25.74
C GLU A 30 -13.26 8.88 -24.54
N THR A 31 -14.22 9.80 -24.75
CA THR A 31 -15.17 10.25 -23.70
C THR A 31 -16.62 10.18 -24.15
N LEU A 32 -17.53 10.23 -23.17
CA LEU A 32 -18.95 10.52 -23.41
C LEU A 32 -19.14 11.99 -23.84
N PRO A 33 -20.23 12.32 -24.56
CA PRO A 33 -20.58 13.70 -24.86
C PRO A 33 -20.77 14.52 -23.58
N SER A 34 -20.10 15.66 -23.50
CA SER A 34 -20.15 16.59 -22.38
C SER A 34 -20.03 18.03 -22.87
N LEU A 35 -20.25 18.99 -21.96
CA LEU A 35 -19.96 20.42 -22.17
C LEU A 35 -18.66 20.85 -21.44
N LYS A 36 -17.84 19.90 -20.99
CA LYS A 36 -16.60 20.16 -20.27
C LYS A 36 -15.48 19.18 -20.69
N HIS A 37 -14.36 19.75 -21.10
CA HIS A 37 -13.10 19.11 -21.47
C HIS A 37 -11.94 19.84 -20.81
N TYR A 38 -10.69 19.42 -21.07
CA TYR A 38 -9.53 19.89 -20.32
C TYR A 38 -8.39 20.32 -21.22
N THR A 39 -7.44 21.08 -20.64
CA THR A 39 -6.31 21.64 -21.39
C THR A 39 -5.39 20.63 -22.07
N ASP A 40 -5.50 19.33 -21.76
CA ASP A 40 -4.77 18.27 -22.44
C ASP A 40 -5.58 17.54 -23.52
N SER A 41 -6.81 17.95 -23.83
CA SER A 41 -7.61 17.26 -24.85
C SER A 41 -6.93 17.30 -26.22
N ARG A 42 -6.90 16.15 -26.90
CA ARG A 42 -6.29 16.03 -28.24
C ARG A 42 -7.16 16.64 -29.32
N TYR A 43 -8.30 16.00 -29.59
CA TYR A 43 -9.26 16.41 -30.57
C TYR A 43 -10.64 16.47 -29.95
N ILE A 44 -11.37 17.54 -30.22
CA ILE A 44 -12.75 17.70 -29.75
C ILE A 44 -13.70 17.54 -30.93
N MET A 45 -14.62 16.59 -30.79
CA MET A 45 -15.61 16.22 -31.79
C MET A 45 -16.99 16.76 -31.39
N PRO A 46 -17.63 17.60 -32.22
CA PRO A 46 -19.02 17.97 -32.04
C PRO A 46 -19.95 16.78 -32.29
N VAL A 47 -20.84 16.51 -31.34
CA VAL A 47 -21.88 15.49 -31.41
C VAL A 47 -23.23 16.19 -31.35
N VAL A 48 -24.04 16.00 -32.39
CA VAL A 48 -25.33 16.67 -32.51
C VAL A 48 -26.49 15.70 -32.50
N LYS A 49 -27.65 16.16 -32.00
CA LYS A 49 -28.95 15.53 -32.27
C LYS A 49 -29.71 16.39 -33.25
N MET A 50 -30.23 15.80 -34.32
CA MET A 50 -30.89 16.55 -35.39
C MET A 50 -32.09 15.84 -36.00
N THR A 51 -32.93 16.61 -36.67
CA THR A 51 -33.96 16.13 -37.59
C THR A 51 -33.64 16.65 -38.99
N SER A 52 -33.77 15.81 -40.01
CA SER A 52 -33.65 16.21 -41.41
C SER A 52 -34.87 15.72 -42.20
N ARG A 53 -35.30 16.51 -43.17
CA ARG A 53 -36.36 16.23 -44.14
C ARG A 53 -35.82 16.20 -45.57
N ILE A 54 -34.51 16.40 -45.73
CA ILE A 54 -33.85 16.46 -47.03
C ILE A 54 -32.90 15.28 -47.19
N ASP A 55 -32.75 14.85 -48.44
CA ASP A 55 -31.80 13.82 -48.86
C ASP A 55 -30.77 14.45 -49.80
N ARG A 56 -29.79 15.14 -49.19
CA ARG A 56 -28.69 15.79 -49.92
C ARG A 56 -27.50 16.05 -49.00
N THR A 57 -26.36 16.33 -49.61
CA THR A 57 -25.20 16.88 -48.90
C THR A 57 -25.37 18.39 -48.74
N VAL A 58 -25.14 18.88 -47.52
CA VAL A 58 -25.19 20.30 -47.15
C VAL A 58 -23.78 20.74 -46.75
N LYS A 59 -23.31 21.86 -47.28
CA LYS A 59 -22.05 22.46 -46.81
C LYS A 59 -22.28 23.20 -45.49
N MET A 60 -21.63 22.75 -44.43
CA MET A 60 -21.72 23.34 -43.11
C MET A 60 -20.36 23.84 -42.67
N LYS A 61 -20.36 24.77 -41.71
CA LYS A 61 -19.14 25.24 -41.05
C LYS A 61 -19.25 25.07 -39.55
N VAL A 62 -18.12 24.83 -38.90
CA VAL A 62 -18.00 24.97 -37.45
C VAL A 62 -17.12 26.17 -37.17
N ARG A 63 -17.64 27.12 -36.40
CA ARG A 63 -16.89 28.26 -35.88
C ARG A 63 -16.62 28.03 -34.40
N ILE A 64 -15.35 28.09 -34.02
CA ILE A 64 -14.89 27.93 -32.64
C ILE A 64 -14.31 29.27 -32.18
N THR A 65 -14.86 29.84 -31.12
CA THR A 65 -14.38 31.11 -30.55
C THR A 65 -13.75 30.83 -29.18
N GLU A 66 -12.46 31.14 -29.05
CA GLU A 66 -11.71 31.02 -27.79
C GLU A 66 -12.14 32.11 -26.78
N PRO A 67 -11.86 31.93 -25.46
CA PRO A 67 -12.07 32.95 -24.45
C PRO A 67 -11.41 34.30 -24.76
N GLY A 68 -10.29 34.30 -25.48
CA GLY A 68 -9.59 35.50 -25.93
C GLY A 68 -10.15 36.14 -27.21
N GLY A 69 -11.25 35.62 -27.76
CA GLY A 69 -11.89 36.12 -28.98
C GLY A 69 -11.27 35.65 -30.29
N LYS A 70 -10.21 34.83 -30.25
CA LYS A 70 -9.64 34.20 -31.44
C LYS A 70 -10.64 33.20 -32.02
N VAL A 71 -10.80 33.22 -33.34
CA VAL A 71 -11.78 32.39 -34.05
C VAL A 71 -11.05 31.38 -34.93
N HIS A 72 -11.46 30.11 -34.83
CA HIS A 72 -11.12 29.04 -35.77
C HIS A 72 -12.35 28.63 -36.53
N MET A 73 -12.18 28.24 -37.79
CA MET A 73 -13.29 27.85 -38.64
C MET A 73 -12.85 26.76 -39.59
N TYR A 74 -13.72 25.76 -39.79
CA TYR A 74 -13.54 24.74 -40.79
C TYR A 74 -14.88 24.38 -41.44
N ASP A 75 -14.80 24.03 -42.72
CA ASP A 75 -15.93 23.64 -43.54
C ASP A 75 -16.00 22.13 -43.64
N PHE A 76 -17.20 21.57 -43.79
CA PHE A 76 -17.40 20.16 -44.04
C PHE A 76 -18.68 19.89 -44.83
N ASP A 77 -18.67 18.76 -45.54
CA ASP A 77 -19.83 18.25 -46.25
C ASP A 77 -20.64 17.34 -45.31
N ALA A 78 -21.88 17.72 -45.00
CA ALA A 78 -22.80 16.99 -44.16
C ALA A 78 -23.80 16.20 -45.02
N PRO A 79 -23.65 14.87 -45.22
CA PRO A 79 -24.61 14.07 -45.95
C PRO A 79 -25.86 13.84 -45.10
N LEU A 80 -26.92 14.62 -45.36
CA LEU A 80 -28.17 14.52 -44.62
C LEU A 80 -29.14 13.56 -45.32
N LYS A 81 -29.85 12.76 -44.52
CA LYS A 81 -30.94 11.90 -44.95
C LYS A 81 -32.20 12.20 -44.13
N PRO A 82 -33.41 11.98 -44.67
CA PRO A 82 -34.63 12.16 -43.90
C PRO A 82 -34.66 11.26 -42.66
N GLY A 83 -34.97 11.85 -41.50
CA GLY A 83 -35.02 11.15 -40.22
C GLY A 83 -35.17 12.11 -39.04
N GLU A 84 -35.73 11.61 -37.94
CA GLU A 84 -35.95 12.36 -36.70
C GLU A 84 -35.02 11.88 -35.58
N ASN A 85 -34.61 12.78 -34.69
CA ASN A 85 -33.78 12.49 -33.51
C ASN A 85 -32.49 11.71 -33.81
N MET A 86 -31.90 11.95 -34.97
CA MET A 86 -30.66 11.30 -35.40
C MET A 86 -29.48 11.88 -34.63
N SER A 87 -28.55 11.02 -34.19
CA SER A 87 -27.25 11.46 -33.69
C SER A 87 -26.25 11.48 -34.84
N ALA A 88 -25.60 12.63 -35.04
CA ALA A 88 -24.53 12.77 -36.01
C ALA A 88 -23.24 13.27 -35.34
N GLN A 89 -22.11 12.92 -35.93
CA GLN A 89 -20.79 13.34 -35.51
C GLN A 89 -20.24 14.26 -36.59
N PHE A 90 -19.82 15.45 -36.21
CA PHE A 90 -19.16 16.36 -37.13
C PHE A 90 -17.64 16.21 -37.02
N PRO A 91 -16.88 16.67 -38.02
CA PRO A 91 -15.43 16.58 -37.99
C PRO A 91 -14.87 17.23 -36.72
N TRP A 92 -13.84 16.60 -36.15
CA TRP A 92 -13.18 17.04 -34.93
C TRP A 92 -12.05 18.03 -35.22
N TRP A 93 -11.72 18.85 -34.21
CA TRP A 93 -10.65 19.84 -34.29
C TRP A 93 -9.66 19.66 -33.13
N GLY A 94 -8.38 19.89 -33.39
CA GLY A 94 -7.31 19.77 -32.39
C GLY A 94 -6.04 19.14 -32.97
N SER A 95 -5.23 18.52 -32.12
CA SER A 95 -3.99 17.85 -32.51
C SER A 95 -3.62 16.70 -31.58
N GLU A 96 -2.88 15.70 -32.09
CA GLU A 96 -2.24 14.68 -31.25
C GLU A 96 -1.24 15.29 -30.25
N ASN A 97 -0.70 16.47 -30.54
CA ASN A 97 0.26 17.17 -29.68
C ASN A 97 -0.40 17.90 -28.49
N ARG A 98 -1.75 17.94 -28.41
CA ARG A 98 -2.51 18.55 -27.30
C ARG A 98 -2.21 20.03 -27.10
N ASP A 99 -2.02 20.77 -28.19
CA ASP A 99 -1.59 22.17 -28.20
C ASP A 99 -2.68 23.17 -28.65
N TYR A 100 -3.89 22.71 -28.94
CA TYR A 100 -5.00 23.57 -29.41
C TYR A 100 -5.89 24.08 -28.28
N PHE A 101 -6.15 23.29 -27.24
CA PHE A 101 -7.07 23.65 -26.15
C PHE A 101 -6.33 24.13 -24.89
N THR A 102 -5.25 24.89 -25.05
CA THR A 102 -4.40 25.31 -23.93
C THR A 102 -4.98 26.46 -23.10
N THR A 103 -5.99 27.17 -23.62
CA THR A 103 -6.61 28.33 -22.97
C THR A 103 -7.80 27.89 -22.13
N VAL A 104 -7.70 28.03 -20.81
CA VAL A 104 -8.81 27.76 -19.87
C VAL A 104 -9.94 28.78 -20.07
N GLY A 105 -11.18 28.30 -19.99
CA GLY A 105 -12.38 29.12 -20.03
C GLY A 105 -13.47 28.55 -20.95
N THR A 106 -14.48 29.35 -21.24
CA THR A 106 -15.60 28.95 -22.10
C THR A 106 -15.27 29.21 -23.57
N TRP A 107 -15.19 28.15 -24.36
CA TRP A 107 -15.06 28.17 -25.81
C TRP A 107 -16.45 28.06 -26.45
N GLN A 108 -16.77 28.92 -27.40
CA GLN A 108 -18.07 28.88 -28.09
C GLN A 108 -17.94 28.10 -29.40
N PHE A 109 -18.73 27.05 -29.57
CA PHE A 109 -18.85 26.31 -30.83
C PHE A 109 -20.18 26.62 -31.48
N ASP A 110 -20.13 27.18 -32.69
CA ASP A 110 -21.31 27.44 -33.51
C ASP A 110 -21.26 26.58 -34.78
N VAL A 111 -22.38 25.95 -35.12
CA VAL A 111 -22.58 25.28 -36.41
C VAL A 111 -23.32 26.25 -37.32
N LEU A 112 -22.75 26.52 -38.49
CA LEU A 112 -23.28 27.44 -39.49
C LEU A 112 -23.76 26.67 -40.73
N ASP A 113 -24.84 27.17 -41.33
CA ASP A 113 -25.38 26.66 -42.60
C ASP A 113 -24.62 27.21 -43.82
N GLU A 114 -25.08 26.80 -45.02
CA GLU A 114 -24.52 27.22 -46.31
C GLU A 114 -24.56 28.75 -46.55
N ASP A 115 -25.43 29.46 -45.82
CA ASP A 115 -25.63 30.91 -45.89
C ASP A 115 -24.89 31.64 -44.72
N ASP A 116 -23.95 30.96 -44.05
CA ASP A 116 -23.19 31.46 -42.87
C ASP A 116 -24.08 31.90 -41.69
N ARG A 117 -25.27 31.30 -41.54
CA ARG A 117 -26.15 31.58 -40.41
C ARG A 117 -25.98 30.50 -39.35
N VAL A 118 -25.88 30.92 -38.10
CA VAL A 118 -25.82 30.00 -36.96
C VAL A 118 -27.10 29.16 -36.91
N VAL A 119 -26.94 27.84 -36.98
CA VAL A 119 -28.00 26.84 -36.82
C VAL A 119 -28.15 26.50 -35.34
N ILE A 120 -27.03 26.27 -34.66
CA ILE A 120 -26.96 26.05 -33.21
C ILE A 120 -25.60 26.51 -32.70
N GLY A 121 -25.55 26.94 -31.44
CA GLY A 121 -24.31 27.20 -30.72
C GLY A 121 -24.35 26.56 -29.33
N ALA A 122 -23.21 26.11 -28.85
CA ALA A 122 -23.06 25.59 -27.48
C ALA A 122 -21.71 26.01 -26.87
N PRO A 123 -21.71 26.35 -25.57
CA PRO A 123 -20.48 26.59 -24.83
C PRO A 123 -19.81 25.26 -24.48
N LEU A 124 -18.49 25.23 -24.60
CA LEU A 124 -17.62 24.18 -24.11
C LEU A 124 -16.69 24.76 -23.06
N GLU A 125 -16.75 24.28 -21.83
CA GLU A 125 -15.78 24.62 -20.79
C GLU A 125 -14.48 23.83 -21.03
N ILE A 126 -13.37 24.54 -21.23
CA ILE A 126 -12.02 23.96 -21.16
C ILE A 126 -11.45 24.32 -19.79
N ALA A 127 -11.37 23.34 -18.90
CA ALA A 127 -10.85 23.50 -17.54
C ALA A 127 -9.35 23.18 -17.47
N SER A 128 -8.68 23.67 -16.42
CA SER A 128 -7.28 23.36 -16.20
C SER A 128 -7.09 21.86 -15.95
N LEU A 129 -5.96 21.32 -16.38
CA LEU A 129 -5.59 19.96 -15.99
C LEU A 129 -5.51 19.80 -14.47
N ASP A 130 -5.08 20.85 -13.78
CA ASP A 130 -4.99 20.87 -12.32
C ASP A 130 -6.36 20.66 -11.66
N ASP A 131 -7.46 21.07 -12.30
CA ASP A 131 -8.83 20.86 -11.79
C ASP A 131 -9.22 19.37 -11.82
N ILE A 132 -8.80 18.61 -12.84
CA ILE A 132 -8.99 17.14 -12.87
C ILE A 132 -8.26 16.50 -11.70
N TRP A 133 -7.00 16.88 -11.48
CA TRP A 133 -6.13 16.23 -10.51
C TRP A 133 -6.48 16.63 -9.08
N GLU A 134 -6.99 17.84 -8.88
CA GLU A 134 -7.60 18.24 -7.62
C GLU A 134 -8.78 17.35 -7.25
N ASP A 135 -9.52 16.83 -8.22
CA ASP A 135 -10.65 15.95 -8.00
C ASP A 135 -10.27 14.46 -8.02
N THR A 136 -9.29 14.03 -8.82
CA THR A 136 -9.00 12.60 -9.09
C THR A 136 -7.71 12.09 -8.47
N GLY A 137 -6.85 12.98 -7.98
CA GLY A 137 -5.53 12.66 -7.43
C GLY A 137 -4.38 12.91 -8.40
N TRP A 138 -3.17 13.09 -7.86
CA TRP A 138 -1.97 13.44 -8.64
C TRP A 138 -1.18 12.23 -9.19
N ILE A 139 -1.65 11.02 -8.88
CA ILE A 139 -0.96 9.78 -9.23
C ILE A 139 -1.92 8.74 -9.79
N TYR A 140 -1.41 7.93 -10.70
CA TYR A 140 -2.02 6.64 -11.07
C TYR A 140 -1.21 5.53 -10.44
N VAL A 141 -1.85 4.70 -9.63
CA VAL A 141 -1.18 3.54 -9.02
C VAL A 141 -1.05 2.44 -10.06
N THR A 142 0.19 2.04 -10.37
CA THR A 142 0.53 1.08 -11.43
C THR A 142 0.83 -0.33 -10.91
N SER A 143 1.00 -0.50 -9.60
CA SER A 143 1.22 -1.80 -8.97
C SER A 143 0.22 -2.08 -7.86
N HIS A 144 0.14 -3.33 -7.43
CA HIS A 144 -0.48 -3.65 -6.15
C HIS A 144 0.31 -3.02 -4.99
N LEU A 145 -0.33 -2.86 -3.83
CA LEU A 145 0.35 -2.43 -2.62
C LEU A 145 1.24 -3.56 -2.11
N GLU A 146 2.50 -3.24 -1.84
CA GLU A 146 3.46 -4.13 -1.20
C GLU A 146 3.70 -3.69 0.24
N PHE A 147 3.82 -4.67 1.13
CA PHE A 147 4.05 -4.44 2.54
C PHE A 147 5.37 -5.04 2.98
N ARG A 148 5.94 -4.47 4.03
CA ARG A 148 7.06 -5.05 4.78
C ARG A 148 6.98 -4.66 6.25
N ASN A 149 7.73 -5.36 7.09
CA ASN A 149 7.90 -5.04 8.50
C ASN A 149 9.27 -4.40 8.71
N ILE A 150 9.35 -3.33 9.48
CA ILE A 150 10.60 -2.65 9.81
C ILE A 150 10.71 -2.46 11.33
N ASP A 151 11.95 -2.34 11.82
CA ASP A 151 12.21 -1.93 13.20
C ASP A 151 12.09 -0.40 13.38
N TYR A 152 12.24 0.07 14.62
CA TYR A 152 12.20 1.50 14.96
C TYR A 152 13.26 2.34 14.21
N SER A 153 14.40 1.74 13.84
CA SER A 153 15.49 2.42 13.12
C SER A 153 15.28 2.41 11.60
N GLY A 154 14.22 1.75 11.11
CA GLY A 154 13.92 1.61 9.70
C GLY A 154 14.60 0.43 9.00
N ASN A 155 15.25 -0.46 9.74
CA ASN A 155 15.81 -1.68 9.15
C ASN A 155 14.69 -2.66 8.81
N ALA A 156 14.81 -3.35 7.67
CA ALA A 156 13.85 -4.37 7.28
C ALA A 156 13.96 -5.58 8.21
N ILE A 157 12.81 -6.01 8.75
CA ILE A 157 12.63 -7.28 9.45
C ILE A 157 12.13 -8.32 8.45
N ASP A 158 11.14 -7.94 7.65
CA ASP A 158 10.58 -8.74 6.56
C ASP A 158 10.75 -7.98 5.24
N ASP A 159 10.80 -8.69 4.12
CA ASP A 159 10.98 -8.09 2.78
C ASP A 159 9.68 -7.55 2.19
N TRP A 160 9.82 -6.70 1.16
CA TRP A 160 8.69 -6.18 0.40
C TRP A 160 7.91 -7.30 -0.30
N GLY A 161 6.58 -7.20 -0.24
CA GLY A 161 5.67 -8.20 -0.81
C GLY A 161 5.30 -9.31 0.17
N THR A 162 5.81 -9.26 1.41
CA THR A 162 5.36 -10.13 2.49
C THR A 162 3.86 -9.92 2.75
N ARG A 163 3.12 -11.03 2.80
CA ARG A 163 1.65 -11.01 2.95
C ARG A 163 1.15 -11.40 4.33
N SER A 164 1.99 -12.04 5.13
CA SER A 164 1.64 -12.53 6.48
C SER A 164 2.79 -12.24 7.42
N PHE A 165 2.51 -11.51 8.50
CA PHE A 165 3.49 -11.03 9.46
C PHE A 165 3.23 -11.66 10.83
N VAL A 166 4.30 -11.95 11.59
CA VAL A 166 4.20 -12.45 12.96
C VAL A 166 4.72 -11.37 13.90
N GLU A 167 3.84 -10.83 14.76
CA GLU A 167 4.18 -9.74 15.71
C GLU A 167 4.94 -8.57 15.06
N PRO A 168 4.40 -7.95 13.99
CA PRO A 168 5.10 -6.87 13.31
C PRO A 168 5.28 -5.65 14.21
N GLN A 169 6.46 -5.02 14.13
CA GLN A 169 6.72 -3.77 14.82
C GLN A 169 6.07 -2.62 14.07
N TYR A 170 6.52 -2.37 12.83
CA TYR A 170 6.01 -1.30 11.98
C TYR A 170 5.74 -1.84 10.58
N ILE A 171 4.48 -1.81 10.12
CA ILE A 171 4.17 -2.17 8.73
C ILE A 171 4.35 -0.94 7.86
N GLN A 172 5.25 -1.07 6.89
CA GLN A 172 5.48 -0.09 5.84
C GLN A 172 4.76 -0.53 4.56
N MET A 173 4.30 0.43 3.77
CA MET A 173 3.66 0.20 2.48
C MET A 173 4.45 0.90 1.36
N ARG A 174 4.52 0.26 0.19
CA ARG A 174 4.87 0.94 -1.05
C ARG A 174 3.99 0.52 -2.23
N CYS A 175 3.95 1.35 -3.26
CA CYS A 175 3.40 1.00 -4.57
C CYS A 175 4.10 1.74 -5.70
N GLY A 176 4.07 1.16 -6.89
CA GLY A 176 4.43 1.82 -8.13
C GLY A 176 3.36 2.83 -8.52
N TYR A 177 3.78 3.98 -9.05
CA TYR A 177 2.88 4.98 -9.59
C TYR A 177 3.45 5.72 -10.81
N THR A 178 2.55 6.28 -11.60
CA THR A 178 2.84 7.31 -12.61
C THR A 178 2.39 8.66 -12.06
N CYS A 179 3.28 9.66 -12.13
CA CYS A 179 2.97 11.03 -11.71
C CYS A 179 2.24 11.77 -12.84
N TYR A 180 1.12 12.41 -12.52
CA TYR A 180 0.44 13.29 -13.48
C TYR A 180 0.91 14.74 -13.40
N SER A 181 1.60 15.13 -12.32
CA SER A 181 2.19 16.46 -12.22
C SER A 181 3.33 16.62 -13.22
N LYS A 182 3.47 17.81 -13.80
CA LYS A 182 4.61 18.18 -14.66
C LYS A 182 5.75 18.85 -13.88
N VAL A 183 5.51 19.17 -12.62
CA VAL A 183 6.48 19.80 -11.69
C VAL A 183 6.52 19.03 -10.37
N GLU A 184 7.57 19.23 -9.58
CA GLU A 184 7.63 18.68 -8.24
C GLU A 184 6.47 19.21 -7.38
N ARG A 185 5.75 18.32 -6.69
CA ARG A 185 4.64 18.69 -5.81
C ARG A 185 4.67 17.92 -4.51
N LYS A 186 4.35 18.59 -3.40
CA LYS A 186 4.06 17.94 -2.11
C LYS A 186 2.58 17.63 -2.03
N VAL A 187 2.24 16.34 -1.88
CA VAL A 187 0.86 15.85 -1.87
C VAL A 187 0.63 15.03 -0.61
N SER A 188 -0.41 15.39 0.16
CA SER A 188 -0.84 14.64 1.33
C SER A 188 -1.90 13.61 0.96
N TYR A 189 -1.64 12.35 1.31
CA TYR A 189 -2.54 11.23 1.16
C TYR A 189 -3.10 10.82 2.52
N HIS A 190 -4.35 10.39 2.52
CA HIS A 190 -4.97 9.79 3.68
C HIS A 190 -4.80 8.27 3.64
N VAL A 191 -4.40 7.70 4.77
CA VAL A 191 -4.27 6.26 4.95
C VAL A 191 -5.25 5.79 6.00
N GLU A 192 -5.91 4.67 5.71
CA GLU A 192 -6.73 3.94 6.67
C GLU A 192 -6.29 2.47 6.71
N ILE A 193 -6.07 1.95 7.91
CA ILE A 193 -5.73 0.55 8.19
C ILE A 193 -6.84 -0.02 9.07
N VAL A 194 -7.59 -0.99 8.55
CA VAL A 194 -8.77 -1.55 9.21
C VAL A 194 -8.56 -3.03 9.48
N HIS A 195 -8.73 -3.44 10.74
CA HIS A 195 -8.79 -4.86 11.09
C HIS A 195 -10.17 -5.43 10.73
N GLU A 196 -10.23 -6.31 9.73
CA GLU A 196 -11.49 -6.74 9.10
C GLU A 196 -12.48 -7.35 10.09
N GLN A 197 -12.00 -8.16 11.05
CA GLN A 197 -12.88 -8.87 11.98
C GLN A 197 -13.44 -7.99 13.09
N THR A 198 -12.73 -6.93 13.48
CA THR A 198 -13.13 -6.09 14.63
C THR A 198 -13.62 -4.70 14.21
N GLY A 199 -13.38 -4.29 12.97
CA GLY A 199 -13.61 -2.92 12.50
C GLY A 199 -12.70 -1.88 13.16
N ARG A 200 -11.67 -2.29 13.92
CA ARG A 200 -10.74 -1.36 14.55
C ARG A 200 -9.92 -0.67 13.46
N THR A 201 -10.12 0.64 13.37
CA THR A 201 -9.47 1.50 12.39
C THR A 201 -8.32 2.28 12.99
N LYS A 202 -7.28 2.47 12.17
CA LYS A 202 -6.21 3.46 12.38
C LYS A 202 -6.07 4.27 11.12
N SER A 203 -6.00 5.59 11.26
CA SER A 203 -5.83 6.50 10.13
C SER A 203 -4.78 7.56 10.43
N PHE A 204 -4.13 8.02 9.35
CA PHE A 204 -3.14 9.08 9.40
C PHE A 204 -2.97 9.70 8.01
N ASP A 205 -2.47 10.92 7.98
CA ASP A 205 -2.09 11.57 6.73
C ASP A 205 -0.57 11.45 6.51
N TYR A 206 -0.18 11.30 5.25
CA TYR A 206 1.21 11.21 4.84
C TYR A 206 1.48 12.13 3.66
N THR A 207 2.45 13.03 3.82
CA THR A 207 2.87 13.92 2.75
C THR A 207 4.05 13.32 2.00
N ALA A 208 3.83 13.02 0.72
CA ALA A 208 4.88 12.62 -0.21
C ALA A 208 5.31 13.81 -1.07
N THR A 209 6.56 13.79 -1.54
CA THR A 209 7.00 14.68 -2.63
C THR A 209 6.99 13.87 -3.91
N LEU A 210 6.17 14.29 -4.88
CA LEU A 210 6.08 13.69 -6.21
C LEU A 210 7.07 14.42 -7.13
N ASP A 211 8.05 13.69 -7.66
CA ASP A 211 8.98 14.20 -8.67
C ASP A 211 8.55 13.68 -10.04
N PRO A 212 8.35 14.51 -11.06
CA PRO A 212 7.91 14.08 -12.39
C PRO A 212 9.05 13.68 -13.36
N ARG A 213 10.33 13.78 -12.94
CA ARG A 213 11.49 13.73 -13.86
C ARG A 213 11.99 12.33 -14.22
N ASP A 214 11.59 11.29 -13.48
CA ASP A 214 11.98 9.91 -13.77
C ASP A 214 10.75 9.08 -14.15
N GLY A 215 10.92 8.01 -14.92
CA GLY A 215 9.82 7.06 -15.16
C GLY A 215 9.38 6.37 -13.86
N THR A 216 8.34 5.53 -13.96
CA THR A 216 7.76 4.65 -12.91
C THR A 216 8.36 4.82 -11.50
N HIS A 217 7.69 5.57 -10.64
CA HIS A 217 8.17 5.86 -9.30
C HIS A 217 7.60 4.90 -8.26
N TRP A 218 8.30 4.76 -7.14
CA TRP A 218 7.77 4.10 -5.96
C TRP A 218 7.29 5.14 -4.95
N LEU A 219 6.01 5.09 -4.59
CA LEU A 219 5.48 5.78 -3.42
C LEU A 219 5.74 4.87 -2.23
N GLN A 220 6.64 5.27 -1.33
CA GLN A 220 6.94 4.53 -0.10
C GLN A 220 6.52 5.38 1.10
N MET A 221 5.64 4.84 1.94
CA MET A 221 5.12 5.55 3.11
C MET A 221 5.95 5.23 4.36
N CYS A 222 5.79 6.01 5.44
CA CYS A 222 6.37 5.62 6.73
C CYS A 222 5.68 4.36 7.28
N GLY A 223 6.41 3.57 8.09
CA GLY A 223 5.83 2.43 8.77
C GLY A 223 4.92 2.86 9.91
N TRP A 224 3.76 2.22 10.08
CA TRP A 224 2.89 2.42 11.24
C TRP A 224 3.01 1.23 12.19
N GLY A 225 3.01 1.50 13.50
CA GLY A 225 3.08 0.44 14.50
C GLY A 225 3.77 0.88 15.79
N SER A 226 4.41 -0.06 16.48
CA SER A 226 5.14 0.18 17.72
C SER A 226 6.36 -0.72 17.85
N GLN A 227 7.41 -0.20 18.50
CA GLN A 227 8.63 -0.97 18.78
C GLN A 227 8.36 -2.24 19.60
N SER A 228 7.30 -2.25 20.41
CA SER A 228 6.87 -3.42 21.18
C SER A 228 6.07 -4.45 20.37
N GLY A 229 5.73 -4.20 19.10
CA GLY A 229 4.96 -5.13 18.25
C GLY A 229 3.51 -5.32 18.69
N THR A 230 2.96 -4.38 19.45
CA THR A 230 1.62 -4.50 20.09
C THR A 230 0.53 -3.75 19.35
N SER A 231 0.87 -3.03 18.28
CA SER A 231 -0.07 -2.21 17.51
C SER A 231 -1.04 -3.04 16.66
N TYR A 232 -0.68 -4.29 16.36
CA TYR A 232 -1.46 -5.19 15.52
C TYR A 232 -1.89 -6.42 16.29
N SER A 233 -3.19 -6.70 16.29
CA SER A 233 -3.76 -7.96 16.75
C SER A 233 -3.75 -8.99 15.61
N PRO A 234 -3.71 -10.29 15.90
CA PRO A 234 -3.83 -11.30 14.86
C PRO A 234 -5.14 -11.22 14.08
N GLY A 235 -5.05 -11.29 12.76
CA GLY A 235 -6.17 -11.20 11.84
C GLY A 235 -5.80 -10.52 10.53
N SER A 236 -6.82 -10.19 9.76
CA SER A 236 -6.66 -9.61 8.43
C SER A 236 -6.82 -8.11 8.48
N TYR A 237 -5.96 -7.39 7.75
CA TYR A 237 -5.99 -5.95 7.67
C TYR A 237 -6.16 -5.48 6.22
N ILE A 238 -7.06 -4.51 6.03
CA ILE A 238 -7.17 -3.75 4.79
C ILE A 238 -6.47 -2.42 4.97
N TYR A 239 -5.50 -2.17 4.10
CA TYR A 239 -4.85 -0.88 3.93
C TYR A 239 -5.53 -0.14 2.78
N THR A 240 -5.97 1.09 3.01
CA THR A 240 -6.60 1.94 2.01
C THR A 240 -5.83 3.23 1.88
N LEU A 241 -5.40 3.53 0.65
CA LEU A 241 -4.78 4.79 0.28
C LEU A 241 -5.81 5.66 -0.42
N SER A 242 -6.00 6.88 0.06
CA SER A 242 -7.02 7.81 -0.45
C SER A 242 -6.44 9.22 -0.62
N TYR A 243 -7.04 9.99 -1.52
CA TYR A 243 -6.76 11.41 -1.72
C TYR A 243 -8.08 12.18 -1.72
N LYS A 244 -8.21 13.20 -0.86
CA LYS A 244 -9.44 13.99 -0.66
C LYS A 244 -10.71 13.12 -0.57
N GLY A 245 -10.65 12.01 0.16
CA GLY A 245 -11.76 11.08 0.34
C GLY A 245 -12.03 10.09 -0.80
N LYS A 246 -11.34 10.19 -1.94
CA LYS A 246 -11.40 9.18 -3.00
C LYS A 246 -10.33 8.12 -2.81
N ARG A 247 -10.72 6.85 -2.90
CA ARG A 247 -9.81 5.70 -2.80
C ARG A 247 -8.96 5.60 -4.07
N LEU A 248 -7.64 5.65 -3.90
CA LEU A 248 -6.66 5.44 -4.97
C LEU A 248 -6.26 3.97 -5.10
N ALA A 249 -5.99 3.31 -3.97
CA ALA A 249 -5.59 1.92 -3.95
C ALA A 249 -5.99 1.25 -2.63
N SER A 250 -6.06 -0.08 -2.65
CA SER A 250 -6.24 -0.88 -1.45
C SER A 250 -5.41 -2.16 -1.57
N GLY A 251 -4.92 -2.62 -0.43
CA GLY A 251 -4.14 -3.84 -0.31
C GLY A 251 -4.45 -4.52 1.01
N ARG A 252 -4.13 -5.80 1.09
CA ARG A 252 -4.39 -6.64 2.26
C ARG A 252 -3.10 -7.24 2.76
N PHE A 253 -2.96 -7.30 4.08
CA PHE A 253 -1.94 -8.10 4.74
C PHE A 253 -2.54 -8.83 5.95
N GLU A 254 -1.92 -9.94 6.31
CA GLU A 254 -2.29 -10.75 7.47
C GLU A 254 -1.31 -10.52 8.61
N VAL A 255 -1.84 -10.54 9.82
CA VAL A 255 -1.06 -10.68 11.03
C VAL A 255 -1.37 -12.04 11.60
N ALA A 256 -0.44 -12.96 11.44
CA ALA A 256 -0.54 -14.28 12.00
C ALA A 256 -0.37 -14.23 13.52
N LYS A 257 -1.08 -15.10 14.22
CA LYS A 257 -0.81 -15.39 15.63
C LYS A 257 0.65 -15.83 15.77
N SER A 258 1.39 -15.25 16.70
CA SER A 258 2.69 -15.81 17.11
C SER A 258 2.52 -17.19 17.73
N PRO A 259 3.57 -18.02 17.84
CA PRO A 259 3.49 -19.31 18.55
C PRO A 259 2.94 -19.19 19.97
N ARG A 260 3.27 -18.08 20.65
CA ARG A 260 2.73 -17.73 21.97
C ARG A 260 1.22 -17.52 21.92
N GLN A 261 0.70 -16.90 20.87
CA GLN A 261 -0.72 -16.61 20.67
C GLN A 261 -1.51 -17.74 20.00
N ARG A 262 -0.84 -18.59 19.19
CA ARG A 262 -1.37 -19.85 18.64
C ARG A 262 -1.53 -20.88 19.73
N GLY A 263 -0.80 -20.72 20.83
CA GLY A 263 -0.87 -21.60 21.97
C GLY A 263 -0.23 -22.95 21.69
N TRP A 264 0.90 -23.02 20.97
CA TRP A 264 1.61 -24.30 20.88
C TRP A 264 2.44 -24.53 22.13
N ILE A 265 3.13 -23.47 22.56
CA ILE A 265 3.88 -23.44 23.81
C ILE A 265 3.63 -22.14 24.57
N GLU A 266 3.51 -22.24 25.89
CA GLU A 266 3.52 -21.13 26.83
C GLU A 266 4.91 -21.14 27.51
N PRO A 267 5.80 -20.18 27.21
CA PRO A 267 7.12 -20.12 27.84
C PRO A 267 6.99 -19.89 29.35
N GLU A 268 7.62 -20.73 30.15
CA GLU A 268 7.51 -20.70 31.61
C GLU A 268 8.79 -20.15 32.24
N ALA A 269 9.95 -20.62 31.80
CA ALA A 269 11.23 -20.20 32.35
C ALA A 269 12.38 -20.32 31.36
N LEU A 270 13.30 -19.38 31.44
CA LEU A 270 14.63 -19.47 30.83
C LEU A 270 15.66 -19.19 31.92
N VAL A 271 16.50 -20.18 32.17
CA VAL A 271 17.55 -20.12 33.18
C VAL A 271 18.91 -20.25 32.51
N LEU A 272 19.89 -19.54 33.04
CA LEU A 272 21.28 -19.58 32.61
C LEU A 272 22.12 -19.94 33.84
N TYR A 273 22.96 -20.96 33.77
CA TYR A 273 23.66 -21.51 34.94
C TYR A 273 25.15 -21.70 34.65
N PHE A 274 25.99 -21.20 35.56
CA PHE A 274 27.43 -21.37 35.56
C PHE A 274 27.84 -22.41 36.60
N TYR A 275 28.76 -23.30 36.23
CA TYR A 275 29.23 -24.38 37.09
C TYR A 275 30.65 -24.83 36.73
N ASN A 276 31.26 -25.60 37.64
CA ASN A 276 32.61 -26.16 37.49
C ASN A 276 32.61 -27.69 37.43
N THR A 277 31.65 -28.35 38.08
CA THR A 277 31.62 -29.82 38.18
C THR A 277 30.30 -30.41 37.75
N ASP A 278 30.33 -31.65 37.24
CA ASP A 278 29.12 -32.39 36.88
C ASP A 278 28.19 -32.63 38.08
N ASP A 279 28.74 -32.69 39.29
CA ASP A 279 27.94 -32.82 40.52
C ASP A 279 27.14 -31.54 40.83
N GLU A 280 27.74 -30.36 40.64
CA GLU A 280 27.03 -29.07 40.72
C GLU A 280 25.90 -29.00 39.70
N LEU A 281 26.18 -29.38 38.44
CA LEU A 281 25.18 -29.43 37.39
C LEU A 281 24.04 -30.39 37.75
N ARG A 282 24.34 -31.61 38.21
CA ARG A 282 23.33 -32.61 38.60
C ARG A 282 22.48 -32.12 39.76
N LYS A 283 23.10 -31.55 40.80
CA LYS A 283 22.37 -30.95 41.94
C LYS A 283 21.45 -29.84 41.48
N TRP A 284 21.93 -28.95 40.62
CA TRP A 284 21.12 -27.88 40.07
C TRP A 284 19.98 -28.41 39.20
N GLN A 285 20.22 -29.42 38.34
CA GLN A 285 19.18 -30.06 37.53
C GLN A 285 18.12 -30.76 38.38
N LEU A 286 18.50 -31.41 39.48
CA LEU A 286 17.57 -32.05 40.41
C LEU A 286 16.73 -31.01 41.18
N GLN A 287 17.35 -29.90 41.58
CA GLN A 287 16.66 -28.78 42.20
C GLN A 287 15.73 -28.08 41.19
N SER A 288 16.20 -27.76 39.99
CA SER A 288 15.37 -27.09 38.98
C SER A 288 14.23 -27.99 38.47
N ALA A 289 14.46 -29.30 38.32
CA ALA A 289 13.40 -30.26 37.99
C ALA A 289 12.29 -30.35 39.05
N SER A 290 12.56 -29.97 40.31
CA SER A 290 11.59 -29.96 41.41
C SER A 290 11.08 -28.56 41.79
N THR A 291 11.75 -27.48 41.35
CA THR A 291 11.55 -26.12 41.92
C THR A 291 11.35 -24.99 40.90
N ILE A 292 11.27 -25.24 39.57
CA ILE A 292 10.63 -24.27 38.66
C ILE A 292 9.11 -24.36 38.85
N VAL A 293 8.67 -23.92 40.04
CA VAL A 293 7.27 -23.81 40.43
C VAL A 293 6.68 -22.62 39.67
N VAL A 294 5.73 -22.94 38.81
CA VAL A 294 4.77 -22.04 38.15
C VAL A 294 4.74 -20.62 38.74
N GLY A 295 5.19 -19.65 37.95
CA GLY A 295 5.02 -18.21 38.24
C GLY A 295 5.98 -17.59 39.25
N LYS A 296 6.97 -18.30 39.79
CA LYS A 296 8.07 -17.67 40.56
C LYS A 296 9.37 -17.73 39.76
N PRO A 297 10.08 -16.59 39.54
CA PRO A 297 11.40 -16.63 38.96
C PRO A 297 12.28 -17.56 39.80
N VAL A 298 12.97 -18.51 39.17
CA VAL A 298 14.11 -19.15 39.82
C VAL A 298 15.05 -18.01 40.20
N GLU A 299 15.23 -17.77 41.51
CA GLU A 299 16.18 -16.78 41.96
C GLU A 299 17.55 -17.17 41.43
N GLN A 300 18.07 -16.28 40.59
CA GLN A 300 19.33 -16.50 39.93
C GLN A 300 20.42 -16.37 40.98
N GLN A 301 21.25 -17.39 41.12
CA GLN A 301 22.45 -17.26 41.95
C GLN A 301 23.35 -16.17 41.36
N SER A 302 23.92 -15.34 42.23
CA SER A 302 24.99 -14.43 41.82
C SER A 302 26.23 -15.24 41.50
N PHE A 303 26.83 -14.98 40.34
CA PHE A 303 28.05 -15.64 39.92
C PHE A 303 29.21 -14.65 39.92
N LYS A 304 30.37 -15.14 40.36
CA LYS A 304 31.63 -14.40 40.27
C LYS A 304 32.30 -14.63 38.93
N GLY A 305 32.86 -13.56 38.39
CA GLY A 305 33.74 -13.58 37.24
C GLY A 305 34.93 -14.50 37.51
N ASP A 306 35.43 -15.07 36.43
CA ASP A 306 36.64 -15.89 36.40
C ASP A 306 36.60 -17.10 37.36
N SER A 307 35.40 -17.53 37.79
CA SER A 307 35.22 -18.60 38.76
C SER A 307 34.60 -19.87 38.19
N TYR A 308 34.09 -19.81 36.95
CA TYR A 308 33.34 -20.91 36.33
C TYR A 308 33.92 -21.30 34.98
N THR A 309 34.00 -22.60 34.71
CA THR A 309 34.52 -23.13 33.43
C THR A 309 33.42 -23.54 32.45
N SER A 310 32.18 -23.71 32.93
CA SER A 310 31.06 -24.22 32.15
C SER A 310 29.82 -23.34 32.27
N LEU A 311 29.07 -23.23 31.17
CA LEU A 311 27.83 -22.48 31.05
C LEU A 311 26.77 -23.32 30.33
N ILE A 312 25.54 -23.31 30.84
CA ILE A 312 24.39 -23.99 30.24
C ILE A 312 23.14 -23.14 30.37
N ALA A 313 22.21 -23.26 29.40
CA ALA A 313 20.87 -22.71 29.53
C ALA A 313 19.83 -23.84 29.62
N GLY A 314 18.77 -23.59 30.39
CA GLY A 314 17.59 -24.46 30.45
C GLY A 314 16.36 -23.66 30.06
N PHE A 315 15.58 -24.18 29.12
CA PHE A 315 14.30 -23.60 28.71
C PHE A 315 13.14 -24.53 29.08
N GLN A 316 12.12 -23.97 29.70
CA GLN A 316 10.89 -24.68 30.05
C GLN A 316 9.69 -23.98 29.43
N TRP A 317 8.77 -24.80 28.91
CA TRP A 317 7.50 -24.34 28.39
C TRP A 317 6.41 -25.34 28.73
N LYS A 318 5.17 -24.89 28.65
CA LYS A 318 3.98 -25.72 28.69
C LYS A 318 3.47 -25.90 27.27
N SER A 319 3.34 -27.15 26.83
CA SER A 319 2.67 -27.46 25.57
C SER A 319 1.17 -27.27 25.75
N LEU A 320 0.49 -26.61 24.81
CA LEU A 320 -0.98 -26.47 24.86
C LEU A 320 -1.71 -27.28 23.78
N GLU A 321 -0.96 -27.79 22.79
CA GLU A 321 -1.36 -28.78 21.78
C GLU A 321 -0.24 -29.80 21.56
N GLY A 322 -0.56 -31.02 21.13
CA GLY A 322 0.43 -32.08 20.89
C GLY A 322 0.80 -32.24 19.42
N ASN A 323 1.89 -32.97 19.17
CA ASN A 323 2.36 -33.42 17.86
C ASN A 323 2.84 -32.32 16.91
N HIS A 324 3.33 -31.20 17.47
CA HIS A 324 3.96 -30.15 16.68
C HIS A 324 5.48 -30.24 16.82
N PRO A 325 6.24 -30.50 15.74
CA PRO A 325 7.69 -30.49 15.80
C PRO A 325 8.20 -29.06 16.03
N LEU A 326 9.14 -28.94 16.95
CA LEU A 326 9.75 -27.68 17.37
C LEU A 326 11.26 -27.76 17.18
N LYS A 327 11.86 -26.68 16.67
CA LYS A 327 13.31 -26.49 16.69
C LYS A 327 13.62 -25.27 17.54
N LEU A 328 14.33 -25.49 18.63
CA LEU A 328 14.74 -24.46 19.58
C LEU A 328 16.19 -24.08 19.32
N THR A 329 16.43 -22.79 19.07
CA THR A 329 17.76 -22.23 18.87
C THR A 329 18.12 -21.33 20.05
N PHE A 330 19.15 -21.70 20.79
CA PHE A 330 19.72 -20.90 21.87
C PHE A 330 20.89 -20.09 21.33
N LYS A 331 20.82 -18.77 21.40
CA LYS A 331 21.91 -17.85 21.05
C LYS A 331 22.47 -17.21 22.32
N PHE A 332 23.74 -17.42 22.59
CA PHE A 332 24.44 -16.90 23.76
C PHE A 332 25.26 -15.67 23.36
N TYR A 333 25.24 -14.64 24.19
CA TYR A 333 25.94 -13.39 23.98
C TYR A 333 26.78 -13.02 25.20
N TYR A 334 27.90 -12.34 24.97
CA TYR A 334 28.73 -11.70 25.99
C TYR A 334 29.00 -10.26 25.59
N ASN A 335 28.63 -9.33 26.47
CA ASN A 335 28.71 -7.88 26.22
C ASN A 335 28.11 -7.49 24.85
N GLY A 336 26.98 -8.12 24.48
CA GLY A 336 26.27 -7.89 23.21
C GLY A 336 26.80 -8.66 22.00
N ASN A 337 27.96 -9.32 22.10
CA ASN A 337 28.53 -10.09 20.99
C ASN A 337 28.09 -11.55 21.05
N LEU A 338 27.66 -12.11 19.92
CA LEU A 338 27.28 -13.52 19.81
C LEU A 338 28.49 -14.41 20.11
N LEU A 339 28.38 -15.26 21.13
CA LEU A 339 29.39 -16.23 21.53
C LEU A 339 29.17 -17.61 20.90
N TYR A 340 27.92 -18.09 20.96
CA TYR A 340 27.61 -19.47 20.64
C TYR A 340 26.15 -19.64 20.26
N THR A 341 25.88 -20.58 19.35
CA THR A 341 24.53 -20.98 18.97
C THR A 341 24.39 -22.48 19.15
N TRP A 342 23.34 -22.89 19.86
CA TRP A 342 22.96 -24.30 20.02
C TRP A 342 21.57 -24.53 19.47
N VAL A 343 21.37 -25.65 18.76
CA VAL A 343 20.06 -26.05 18.24
C VAL A 343 19.65 -27.35 18.89
N SER A 344 18.40 -27.41 19.35
CA SER A 344 17.78 -28.62 19.87
C SER A 344 16.42 -28.83 19.21
N ASN A 345 16.12 -30.07 18.84
CA ASN A 345 14.81 -30.44 18.32
C ASN A 345 13.95 -30.98 19.46
N GLY A 346 12.66 -30.64 19.43
CA GLY A 346 11.65 -31.09 20.37
C GLY A 346 10.32 -31.30 19.67
N GLU A 347 9.33 -31.70 20.44
CA GLU A 347 7.95 -31.88 19.99
C GLU A 347 7.03 -31.44 21.13
N THR A 348 5.88 -30.85 20.80
CA THR A 348 4.87 -30.58 21.82
C THR A 348 4.13 -31.86 22.21
N ILE A 349 3.96 -32.09 23.52
CA ILE A 349 3.34 -33.33 24.04
C ILE A 349 2.08 -32.96 24.80
N GLY A 350 0.95 -32.91 24.09
CA GLY A 350 -0.38 -32.61 24.64
C GLY A 350 -0.43 -31.36 25.52
N ARG A 351 -1.49 -31.20 26.32
CA ARG A 351 -1.56 -30.12 27.32
C ARG A 351 -0.77 -30.50 28.57
N SER A 352 0.53 -30.22 28.58
CA SER A 352 1.39 -30.53 29.72
C SER A 352 2.60 -29.61 29.84
N LEU A 353 3.03 -29.36 31.08
CA LEU A 353 4.31 -28.70 31.37
C LEU A 353 5.44 -29.63 30.92
N GLN A 354 6.30 -29.15 30.03
CA GLN A 354 7.40 -29.95 29.52
C GLN A 354 8.56 -29.97 30.52
N LYS A 355 9.34 -31.06 30.44
CA LYS A 355 10.65 -31.12 31.08
C LYS A 355 11.55 -30.03 30.50
N ILE A 356 12.46 -29.52 31.32
CA ILE A 356 13.43 -28.51 30.88
C ILE A 356 14.26 -29.09 29.74
N MET A 357 14.27 -28.37 28.62
CA MET A 357 15.20 -28.64 27.53
C MET A 357 16.46 -27.83 27.79
N TYR A 358 17.57 -28.54 27.91
CA TYR A 358 18.87 -27.93 28.12
C TYR A 358 19.54 -27.63 26.79
N SER A 359 20.24 -26.50 26.72
CA SER A 359 21.21 -26.27 25.66
C SER A 359 22.35 -27.28 25.74
N GLY A 360 23.17 -27.34 24.69
CA GLY A 360 24.52 -27.84 24.80
C GLY A 360 25.30 -27.04 25.85
N VAL A 361 26.26 -27.70 26.49
CA VAL A 361 27.16 -27.05 27.45
C VAL A 361 28.22 -26.27 26.68
N ILE A 362 28.41 -25.01 27.06
CA ILE A 362 29.53 -24.20 26.60
C ILE A 362 30.66 -24.40 27.60
N TYR A 363 31.75 -25.00 27.14
CA TYR A 363 32.98 -25.15 27.90
C TYR A 363 33.95 -24.03 27.53
N ARG A 364 34.53 -23.39 28.54
CA ARG A 364 35.84 -22.76 28.38
C ARG A 364 36.90 -23.87 28.50
N THR A 365 37.91 -23.84 27.63
CA THR A 365 39.00 -24.83 27.66
C THR A 365 39.72 -24.79 29.02
N SER A 366 40.32 -25.91 29.41
CA SER A 366 40.72 -26.35 30.77
C SER A 366 41.64 -25.43 31.60
N SER A 367 41.90 -24.21 31.16
CA SER A 367 42.68 -23.20 31.88
C SER A 367 42.08 -21.79 31.82
N SER A 368 40.84 -21.61 31.33
CA SER A 368 40.17 -20.31 31.29
C SER A 368 38.78 -20.40 31.90
N THR A 369 38.42 -19.38 32.66
CA THR A 369 37.10 -19.23 33.26
C THR A 369 36.31 -18.16 32.50
N PHE A 370 35.00 -18.11 32.73
CA PHE A 370 34.14 -17.09 32.14
C PHE A 370 34.41 -15.73 32.81
N PRO A 371 34.89 -14.71 32.08
CA PRO A 371 35.22 -13.41 32.66
C PRO A 371 33.97 -12.68 33.16
N ALA A 372 34.20 -11.72 34.06
CA ALA A 372 33.16 -10.77 34.46
C ALA A 372 32.57 -10.04 33.23
N GLY A 373 31.29 -9.70 33.33
CA GLY A 373 30.54 -9.02 32.29
C GLY A 373 29.12 -9.54 32.11
N ARG A 374 28.45 -9.02 31.07
CA ARG A 374 27.05 -9.30 30.81
C ARG A 374 26.90 -10.50 29.89
N TYR A 375 26.29 -11.56 30.39
CA TYR A 375 25.93 -12.74 29.62
C TYR A 375 24.45 -12.73 29.32
N GLN A 376 24.09 -13.08 28.08
CA GLN A 376 22.70 -13.18 27.68
C GLN A 376 22.47 -14.48 26.93
N VAL A 377 21.29 -15.08 27.11
CA VAL A 377 20.81 -16.16 26.25
C VAL A 377 19.45 -15.77 25.70
N LYS A 378 19.28 -15.96 24.40
CA LYS A 378 18.03 -15.77 23.68
C LYS A 378 17.60 -17.10 23.10
N VAL A 379 16.34 -17.47 23.31
CA VAL A 379 15.75 -18.68 22.73
C VAL A 379 14.86 -18.27 21.58
N TYR A 380 15.06 -18.94 20.44
CA TYR A 380 14.24 -18.83 19.26
C TYR A 380 13.55 -20.16 18.98
N LEU A 381 12.37 -20.11 18.39
CA LEU A 381 11.58 -21.24 17.99
C LEU A 381 11.40 -21.22 16.47
N GLU A 382 11.63 -22.35 15.84
CA GLU A 382 11.36 -22.61 14.42
C GLU A 382 10.43 -23.81 14.31
N THR A 383 9.49 -23.76 13.37
CA THR A 383 8.56 -24.83 13.01
C THR A 383 8.44 -24.89 11.49
N GLN A 384 7.73 -25.87 10.92
CA GLN A 384 7.51 -25.91 9.45
C GLN A 384 6.88 -24.62 8.90
N GLU A 385 6.09 -23.92 9.71
CA GLU A 385 5.36 -22.72 9.31
C GLU A 385 5.99 -21.42 9.82
N LEU A 386 7.10 -21.51 10.57
CA LEU A 386 7.68 -20.39 11.30
C LEU A 386 9.20 -20.45 11.25
N ALA A 387 9.82 -19.45 10.61
CA ALA A 387 11.26 -19.29 10.63
C ALA A 387 11.71 -18.52 11.88
N GLU A 388 12.57 -19.13 12.69
CA GLU A 388 13.40 -18.53 13.74
C GLU A 388 12.80 -17.34 14.53
N HIS A 389 11.76 -17.59 15.32
CA HIS A 389 11.04 -16.59 16.09
C HIS A 389 11.54 -16.45 17.52
N PHE A 390 11.78 -15.24 18.00
CA PHE A 390 12.22 -14.99 19.38
C PHE A 390 11.15 -15.38 20.42
N VAL A 391 11.55 -16.10 21.47
CA VAL A 391 10.63 -16.61 22.50
C VAL A 391 10.85 -15.93 23.85
N MET A 392 12.10 -15.94 24.33
CA MET A 392 12.45 -15.46 25.66
C MET A 392 13.93 -15.12 25.69
N GLU A 393 14.29 -14.14 26.51
CA GLU A 393 15.69 -13.84 26.84
C GLU A 393 15.94 -13.87 28.33
N ARG A 394 17.19 -14.13 28.68
CA ARG A 394 17.69 -14.04 30.05
C ARG A 394 19.05 -13.36 30.02
N THR A 395 19.23 -12.40 30.93
CA THR A 395 20.49 -11.67 31.11
C THR A 395 21.00 -11.89 32.53
N ILE A 396 22.31 -12.10 32.68
CA ILE A 396 23.02 -12.19 33.95
C ILE A 396 24.27 -11.32 33.87
N ASP A 397 24.44 -10.44 34.85
CA ASP A 397 25.70 -9.73 35.08
C ASP A 397 26.55 -10.57 36.04
N VAL A 398 27.73 -10.98 35.58
CA VAL A 398 28.71 -11.78 36.34
C VAL A 398 29.78 -10.80 36.85
N TYR A 399 30.04 -10.79 38.16
CA TYR A 399 30.82 -9.75 38.84
C TYR A 399 32.23 -10.19 39.25
#